data_AF-A0A7Y3WRJ4-F1
#
_entry.id   AF-A0A7Y3WRJ4-F1
#
_cell.length_a   1.000
_cell.length_b   1.000
_cell.length_c   1.000
_cell.angle_alpha   90.00
_cell.angle_beta   90.00
_cell.angle_gamma   90.00
#
_symmetry.space_group_name_H-M   'P 1'
#
loop_
_entity.id
_entity.type
_entity.pdbx_description
1 polymer ?
#
loop_
_entity_poly.entity_id
_entity_poly.type
_entity_poly.pdbx_seq_one_letter_code
_entity_poly.pdbx_strand_id
1 'polypeptide(L)'
;MDSKNQVPDWLLNSGELGMCPCGCIGKRKKGSFLEKTINSIAKLLKEVIFFEDIAFQKGFLQKLDPRIKVISLIILILTSTLIHNVFILTILYLISCILAKMSYVSLKLYFKRIWLITPLFTGIAVLPSIFNFVRPGTTLVTLINFGHKVHLGPLIFPSVLTITSQGVSGAVLLIVRVGVTVSLAFLFTTTTRWANLLKALRVLLLPKIFITTLEMCYRYIFILLNITTDMFVARKSRTFSKDSSKEGRHFVSNAIGSLFGKSYALSEEVYGAMLSRGYKGEPVIMNRFRFTLLDLQWFLGVIICVLAAFGGEIILG
;
A
#
# COMPACT_ATOMS: atom_id res chain seq x y z
N MET A 1 56.29 -49.55 -5.65
CA MET A 1 55.69 -48.47 -6.46
C MET A 1 54.44 -48.00 -5.72
N ASP A 2 54.63 -47.12 -4.72
CA ASP A 2 53.55 -46.65 -3.83
C ASP A 2 52.88 -45.41 -4.43
N SER A 3 51.76 -45.59 -5.12
CA SER A 3 50.89 -44.48 -5.54
C SER A 3 49.93 -44.13 -4.40
N LYS A 4 50.42 -43.44 -3.37
CA LYS A 4 49.55 -42.79 -2.38
C LYS A 4 48.86 -41.59 -3.04
N ASN A 5 47.53 -41.70 -3.18
CA ASN A 5 46.53 -40.63 -3.24
C ASN A 5 47.09 -39.21 -3.32
N GLN A 6 47.45 -38.75 -4.53
CA GLN A 6 47.64 -37.34 -4.79
C GLN A 6 46.26 -36.68 -4.92
N VAL A 7 45.83 -36.08 -3.83
CA VAL A 7 44.67 -35.20 -3.80
C VAL A 7 44.98 -34.00 -4.71
N PRO A 8 44.10 -33.61 -5.66
CA PRO A 8 44.37 -32.52 -6.58
C PRO A 8 44.66 -31.20 -5.86
N ASP A 9 45.64 -30.43 -6.34
CA ASP A 9 46.14 -29.21 -5.70
C ASP A 9 45.07 -28.13 -5.43
N TRP A 10 43.99 -28.11 -6.22
CA TRP A 10 42.87 -27.18 -6.04
C TRP A 10 42.02 -27.49 -4.80
N LEU A 11 42.05 -28.74 -4.29
CA LEU A 11 41.33 -29.15 -3.09
C LEU A 11 42.13 -28.84 -1.81
N LEU A 12 43.46 -28.88 -1.90
CA LEU A 12 44.37 -28.52 -0.80
C LEU A 12 44.53 -26.99 -0.69
N ASN A 13 44.37 -26.27 -1.80
CA ASN A 13 44.19 -24.82 -1.81
C ASN A 13 42.74 -24.43 -1.50
N SER A 14 42.24 -24.81 -0.33
CA SER A 14 41.07 -24.17 0.28
C SER A 14 41.45 -22.81 0.87
N GLY A 15 42.18 -22.00 0.12
CA GLY A 15 42.28 -20.58 0.38
C GLY A 15 40.90 -20.00 0.12
N GLU A 16 40.28 -19.46 1.16
CA GLU A 16 38.97 -18.80 1.10
C GLU A 16 38.85 -18.00 -0.20
N LEU A 17 37.95 -18.44 -1.08
CA LEU A 17 37.57 -17.76 -2.31
C LEU A 17 37.04 -16.36 -1.96
N GLY A 18 37.93 -15.39 -1.75
CA GLY A 18 37.49 -14.06 -1.37
C GLY A 18 38.53 -13.03 -0.97
N MET A 19 39.74 -13.40 -0.55
CA MET A 19 40.70 -12.40 -0.06
C MET A 19 42.01 -12.44 -0.83
N CYS A 20 42.24 -11.42 -1.66
CA CYS A 20 43.58 -11.14 -2.17
C CYS A 20 44.52 -10.87 -0.97
N PRO A 21 45.77 -11.35 -1.00
CA PRO A 21 46.73 -11.18 0.10
C PRO A 21 47.08 -9.70 0.40
N CYS A 22 46.68 -8.76 -0.46
CA CYS A 22 46.88 -7.34 -0.29
C CYS A 22 45.92 -6.64 0.69
N GLY A 23 45.10 -7.37 1.46
CA GLY A 23 44.24 -6.79 2.50
C GLY A 23 43.20 -5.78 1.99
N CYS A 24 42.97 -5.76 0.67
CA CYS A 24 42.01 -4.86 0.06
C CYS A 24 40.61 -5.38 0.38
N ILE A 25 39.99 -4.85 1.44
CA ILE A 25 38.56 -4.99 1.73
C ILE A 25 37.83 -4.60 0.44
N GLY A 26 37.34 -5.60 -0.28
CA GLY A 26 36.64 -5.40 -1.54
C GLY A 26 35.52 -4.40 -1.31
N LYS A 27 35.55 -3.27 -2.03
CA LYS A 27 34.45 -2.29 -2.01
C LYS A 27 33.14 -3.07 -2.09
N ARG A 28 32.23 -2.92 -1.11
CA ARG A 28 30.88 -3.49 -1.17
C ARG A 28 30.25 -3.07 -2.50
N LYS A 29 30.28 -3.97 -3.48
CA LYS A 29 29.89 -3.70 -4.86
C LYS A 29 28.36 -3.69 -4.91
N LYS A 30 27.77 -2.66 -5.51
CA LYS A 30 26.31 -2.53 -5.71
C LYS A 30 25.77 -3.83 -6.33
N GLY A 31 24.75 -4.43 -5.72
CA GLY A 31 24.14 -5.69 -6.18
C GLY A 31 23.66 -5.63 -7.63
N SER A 32 23.68 -6.78 -8.30
CA SER A 32 23.22 -6.96 -9.69
C SER A 32 21.78 -6.46 -9.86
N PHE A 33 21.42 -6.03 -11.06
CA PHE A 33 20.03 -5.66 -11.39
C PHE A 33 19.06 -6.81 -11.07
N LEU A 34 19.43 -8.06 -11.39
CA LEU A 34 18.63 -9.25 -11.07
C LEU A 34 18.47 -9.44 -9.56
N GLU A 35 19.53 -9.22 -8.79
CA GLU A 35 19.52 -9.35 -7.34
C GLU A 35 18.61 -8.29 -6.70
N LYS A 36 18.59 -7.07 -7.22
CA LYS A 36 17.63 -6.04 -6.81
C LYS A 36 16.20 -6.45 -7.11
N THR A 37 15.94 -7.03 -8.28
CA THR A 37 14.60 -7.50 -8.66
C THR A 37 14.14 -8.64 -7.77
N ILE A 38 14.97 -9.67 -7.53
CA ILE A 38 14.68 -10.78 -6.62
C ILE A 38 14.40 -10.26 -5.22
N ASN A 39 15.26 -9.39 -4.68
CA ASN A 39 15.07 -8.82 -3.35
C ASN A 39 13.80 -7.97 -3.27
N SER A 40 13.43 -7.27 -4.35
CA SER A 40 12.19 -6.50 -4.41
C SER A 40 10.96 -7.41 -4.40
N ILE A 41 10.97 -8.48 -5.20
CA ILE A 41 9.90 -9.49 -5.23
C ILE A 41 9.76 -10.17 -3.85
N ALA A 42 10.86 -10.62 -3.27
CA ALA A 42 10.88 -11.23 -1.95
C ALA A 42 10.39 -10.27 -0.86
N LYS A 43 10.76 -8.99 -0.95
CA LYS A 43 10.27 -7.95 -0.04
C LYS A 43 8.77 -7.74 -0.17
N LEU A 44 8.23 -7.68 -1.39
CA LEU A 44 6.79 -7.55 -1.63
C LEU A 44 6.01 -8.76 -1.10
N LEU A 45 6.50 -9.98 -1.37
CA LEU A 45 5.90 -11.20 -0.81
C LEU A 45 5.88 -11.18 0.72
N LYS A 46 7.01 -10.81 1.34
CA LYS A 46 7.10 -10.66 2.79
C LYS A 46 6.13 -9.62 3.33
N GLU A 47 5.97 -8.48 2.66
CA GLU A 47 5.02 -7.45 3.04
C GLU A 47 3.57 -7.95 2.93
N VAL A 48 3.20 -8.62 1.84
CA VAL A 48 1.86 -9.18 1.64
C VAL A 48 1.54 -10.22 2.71
N ILE A 49 2.46 -11.17 2.97
CA ILE A 49 2.30 -12.18 4.02
C ILE A 49 2.16 -11.51 5.39
N PHE A 50 3.00 -10.51 5.69
CA PHE A 50 2.93 -9.78 6.95
C PHE A 50 1.57 -9.08 7.17
N PHE A 51 0.98 -8.48 6.14
CA PHE A 51 -0.35 -7.89 6.25
C PHE A 51 -1.45 -8.95 6.40
N GLU A 52 -1.33 -10.08 5.70
CA GLU A 52 -2.24 -11.21 5.85
C GLU A 52 -2.17 -11.76 7.29
N ASP A 53 -0.97 -11.88 7.87
CA ASP A 53 -0.74 -12.33 9.25
C ASP A 53 -1.39 -11.39 10.29
N ILE A 54 -1.29 -10.07 10.11
CA ILE A 54 -1.98 -9.08 10.96
C ILE A 54 -3.51 -9.27 10.89
N ALA A 55 -4.04 -9.60 9.72
CA ALA A 55 -5.45 -9.92 9.52
C ALA A 55 -5.84 -11.32 10.04
N PHE A 56 -4.87 -12.20 10.33
CA PHE A 56 -5.09 -13.48 11.01
C PHE A 56 -5.15 -13.36 12.53
N GLN A 57 -4.56 -12.32 13.12
CA GLN A 57 -4.55 -12.13 14.58
C GLN A 57 -5.95 -11.91 15.16
N LYS A 58 -6.14 -12.32 16.42
CA LYS A 58 -7.41 -12.18 17.17
C LYS A 58 -7.62 -10.76 17.75
N GLY A 59 -7.38 -9.72 16.96
CA GLY A 59 -7.65 -8.33 17.38
C GLY A 59 -9.14 -7.97 17.33
N PHE A 60 -9.50 -6.81 17.90
CA PHE A 60 -10.91 -6.39 18.03
C PHE A 60 -11.59 -6.21 16.65
N LEU A 61 -11.02 -5.40 15.75
CA LEU A 61 -11.59 -5.21 14.41
C LEU A 61 -11.53 -6.49 13.56
N GLN A 62 -10.58 -7.39 13.80
CA GLN A 62 -10.44 -8.64 13.04
C GLN A 62 -11.60 -9.62 13.29
N LYS A 63 -12.32 -9.49 14.40
CA LYS A 63 -13.50 -10.32 14.74
C LYS A 63 -14.78 -9.87 14.07
N LEU A 64 -14.85 -8.61 13.61
CA LEU A 64 -16.05 -8.03 13.02
C LEU A 64 -16.32 -8.58 11.62
N ASP A 65 -17.61 -8.63 11.27
CA ASP A 65 -18.05 -9.00 9.95
C ASP A 65 -17.51 -7.99 8.89
N PRO A 66 -16.84 -8.47 7.84
CA PRO A 66 -16.23 -7.62 6.82
C PRO A 66 -17.20 -6.64 6.13
N ARG A 67 -18.49 -7.01 6.03
CA ARG A 67 -19.53 -6.18 5.38
C ARG A 67 -19.75 -4.88 6.14
N ILE A 68 -19.93 -4.98 7.45
CA ILE A 68 -20.19 -3.85 8.35
C ILE A 68 -18.93 -3.00 8.46
N LYS A 69 -17.77 -3.64 8.44
CA LYS A 69 -16.49 -2.94 8.40
C LYS A 69 -16.34 -2.09 7.14
N VAL A 70 -16.71 -2.59 5.95
CA VAL A 70 -16.68 -1.78 4.71
C VAL A 70 -17.71 -0.64 4.77
N ILE A 71 -18.93 -0.91 5.24
CA ILE A 71 -19.97 0.13 5.39
C ILE A 71 -19.51 1.23 6.36
N SER A 72 -18.98 0.83 7.53
CA SER A 72 -18.47 1.78 8.52
C SER A 72 -17.26 2.56 8.04
N LEU A 73 -16.35 1.95 7.26
CA LEU A 73 -15.27 2.68 6.58
C LEU A 73 -15.85 3.80 5.69
N ILE A 74 -16.79 3.45 4.79
CA ILE A 74 -17.38 4.41 3.85
C ILE A 74 -18.05 5.56 4.61
N ILE A 75 -18.84 5.25 5.64
CA ILE A 75 -19.52 6.24 6.48
C ILE A 75 -18.51 7.15 7.19
N LEU A 76 -17.46 6.59 7.79
CA LEU A 76 -16.45 7.38 8.51
C LEU A 76 -15.61 8.26 7.58
N ILE A 77 -15.28 7.77 6.38
CA ILE A 77 -14.61 8.59 5.36
C ILE A 77 -15.51 9.74 4.93
N LEU A 78 -16.78 9.46 4.61
CA LEU A 78 -17.74 10.49 4.21
C LEU A 78 -17.90 11.55 5.32
N THR A 79 -18.03 11.11 6.56
CA THR A 79 -18.12 11.97 7.75
C THR A 79 -16.86 12.85 7.87
N SER A 80 -15.67 12.26 7.78
CA SER A 80 -14.41 13.01 7.82
C SER A 80 -14.26 14.01 6.67
N THR A 81 -14.88 13.77 5.51
CA THR A 81 -14.84 14.72 4.39
C THR A 81 -15.82 15.87 4.53
N LEU A 82 -16.95 15.67 5.22
CA LEU A 82 -17.96 16.70 5.44
C LEU A 82 -17.59 17.68 6.56
N ILE A 83 -16.87 17.23 7.58
CA ILE A 83 -16.54 18.06 8.74
C ILE A 83 -15.49 19.13 8.39
N HIS A 84 -15.77 20.38 8.72
CA HIS A 84 -14.87 21.53 8.51
C HIS A 84 -14.03 21.88 9.74
N ASN A 85 -14.46 21.47 10.94
CA ASN A 85 -13.76 21.82 12.16
C ASN A 85 -12.53 20.91 12.41
N VAL A 86 -11.35 21.52 12.50
CA VAL A 86 -10.06 20.82 12.68
C VAL A 86 -10.03 20.03 14.00
N PHE A 87 -10.66 20.55 15.06
CA PHE A 87 -10.69 19.91 16.37
C PHE A 87 -11.46 18.57 16.35
N ILE A 88 -12.55 18.51 15.59
CA ILE A 88 -13.34 17.28 15.47
C ILE A 88 -12.57 16.23 14.65
N LEU A 89 -11.88 16.66 13.60
CA LEU A 89 -11.00 15.79 12.82
C LEU A 89 -9.86 15.20 13.66
N THR A 90 -9.25 15.98 14.56
CA THR A 90 -8.20 15.45 15.45
C THR A 90 -8.77 14.47 16.48
N ILE A 91 -9.99 14.67 16.98
CA ILE A 91 -10.69 13.67 17.82
C ILE A 91 -10.92 12.37 17.04
N LEU A 92 -11.44 12.45 15.81
CA LEU A 92 -11.63 11.28 14.95
C LEU A 92 -10.30 10.54 14.68
N TYR A 93 -9.20 11.29 14.50
CA TYR A 93 -7.87 10.71 14.39
C TYR A 93 -7.45 9.94 15.65
N LEU A 94 -7.69 10.50 16.83
CA LEU A 94 -7.38 9.86 18.11
C LEU A 94 -8.19 8.58 18.30
N ILE A 95 -9.48 8.59 17.96
CA ILE A 95 -10.33 7.39 17.97
C ILE A 95 -9.74 6.32 17.05
N SER A 96 -9.31 6.69 15.83
CA SER A 96 -8.65 5.75 14.90
C SER A 96 -7.35 5.18 15.49
N CYS A 97 -6.55 5.98 16.21
CA CYS A 97 -5.35 5.49 16.90
C CYS A 97 -5.67 4.51 18.03
N ILE A 98 -6.72 4.76 18.82
CA ILE A 98 -7.18 3.86 19.88
C ILE A 98 -7.62 2.53 19.28
N LEU A 99 -8.42 2.57 18.21
CA LEU A 99 -8.84 1.38 17.48
C LEU A 99 -7.65 0.59 16.91
N ALA A 100 -6.65 1.29 16.36
CA ALA A 100 -5.42 0.65 15.88
C ALA A 100 -4.70 -0.12 17.00
N LYS A 101 -4.57 0.49 18.18
CA LYS A 101 -3.97 -0.16 19.35
C LYS A 101 -4.78 -1.38 19.81
N MET A 102 -6.11 -1.26 19.90
CA MET A 102 -7.02 -2.35 20.27
C MET A 102 -7.01 -3.51 19.27
N SER A 103 -6.70 -3.22 18.00
CA SER A 103 -6.54 -4.22 16.94
C SER A 103 -5.14 -4.79 16.81
N TYR A 104 -4.24 -4.52 17.78
CA TYR A 104 -2.84 -4.94 17.76
C TYR A 104 -2.06 -4.49 16.52
N VAL A 105 -2.49 -3.41 15.87
CA VAL A 105 -1.76 -2.79 14.78
C VAL A 105 -0.64 -1.93 15.37
N SER A 106 0.59 -2.18 14.96
CA SER A 106 1.75 -1.43 15.47
C SER A 106 1.64 0.06 15.12
N LEU A 107 1.47 0.89 16.16
CA LEU A 107 1.33 2.35 16.00
C LEU A 107 2.53 2.96 15.27
N LYS A 108 3.73 2.41 15.46
CA LYS A 108 4.93 2.86 14.74
C LYS A 108 4.81 2.71 13.23
N LEU A 109 4.25 1.60 12.73
CA LEU A 109 4.02 1.41 11.29
C LEU A 109 2.89 2.32 10.80
N TYR A 110 1.83 2.46 11.59
CA TYR A 110 0.70 3.34 11.30
C TYR A 110 1.18 4.80 11.11
N PHE A 111 1.82 5.40 12.11
CA PHE A 111 2.32 6.77 12.03
C PHE A 111 3.41 6.94 10.97
N LYS A 112 4.39 6.02 10.90
CA LYS A 112 5.49 6.14 9.92
C LYS A 112 4.99 6.05 8.47
N ARG A 113 3.96 5.25 8.20
CA ARG A 113 3.45 5.10 6.83
C ARG A 113 2.55 6.26 6.42
N ILE A 114 1.69 6.71 7.33
CA ILE A 114 0.70 7.75 7.04
C ILE A 114 1.33 9.14 7.19
N TRP A 115 1.90 9.45 8.35
CA TRP A 115 2.34 10.82 8.68
C TRP A 115 3.71 11.21 8.09
N LEU A 116 4.44 10.28 7.48
CA LEU A 116 5.69 10.59 6.78
C LEU A 116 5.44 10.92 5.30
N ILE A 117 4.61 10.14 4.61
CA ILE A 117 4.40 10.25 3.16
C ILE A 117 3.23 11.18 2.86
N THR A 118 2.11 11.03 3.56
CA THR A 118 0.88 11.74 3.26
C THR A 118 1.04 13.26 3.44
N PRO A 119 1.48 13.80 4.60
CA PRO A 119 1.60 15.25 4.78
C PRO A 119 2.64 15.90 3.86
N LEU A 120 3.69 15.17 3.47
CA LEU A 120 4.66 15.68 2.52
C LEU A 120 4.02 15.89 1.14
N PHE A 121 3.29 14.87 0.66
CA PHE A 121 2.62 14.93 -0.63
C PHE A 121 1.47 15.94 -0.65
N THR A 122 0.56 15.89 0.34
CA THR A 122 -0.53 16.88 0.41
C THR A 122 -0.02 18.28 0.73
N GLY A 123 1.02 18.41 1.55
CA GLY A 123 1.64 19.70 1.83
C GLY A 123 2.14 20.36 0.54
N ILE A 124 2.89 19.61 -0.28
CA ILE A 124 3.35 20.12 -1.58
C ILE A 124 2.17 20.46 -2.51
N ALA A 125 1.14 19.62 -2.55
CA ALA A 125 -0.03 19.84 -3.39
C ALA A 125 -0.87 21.06 -2.97
N VAL A 126 -0.90 21.38 -1.67
CA VAL A 126 -1.72 22.47 -1.10
C VAL A 126 -0.92 23.76 -0.90
N LEU A 127 0.42 23.73 -1.02
CA LEU A 127 1.28 24.92 -1.00
C LEU A 127 0.75 26.06 -1.90
N PRO A 128 0.29 25.83 -3.15
CA PRO A 128 -0.26 26.89 -3.99
C PRO A 128 -1.49 27.58 -3.36
N SER A 129 -2.29 26.86 -2.58
CA SER A 129 -3.51 27.38 -1.92
C SER A 129 -3.22 28.33 -0.76
N ILE A 130 -1.98 28.34 -0.25
CA ILE A 130 -1.55 29.23 0.85
C ILE A 130 -1.27 30.64 0.31
N PHE A 131 -0.93 30.75 -0.99
CA PHE A 131 -0.64 32.01 -1.64
C PHE A 131 -1.92 32.71 -2.12
N ASN A 132 -1.90 34.03 -2.04
CA ASN A 132 -2.94 34.93 -2.54
C ASN A 132 -3.29 34.69 -4.03
N PHE A 133 -2.35 34.09 -4.79
CA PHE A 133 -2.57 33.69 -6.18
C PHE A 133 -3.79 32.78 -6.39
N VAL A 134 -4.14 31.93 -5.42
CA VAL A 134 -5.23 30.95 -5.53
C VAL A 134 -6.45 31.32 -4.68
N ARG A 135 -6.26 31.97 -3.53
CA ARG A 135 -7.37 32.50 -2.70
C ARG A 135 -7.09 33.93 -2.25
N PRO A 136 -7.91 34.92 -2.67
CA PRO A 136 -7.85 36.24 -2.06
C PRO A 136 -8.34 36.15 -0.61
N GLY A 137 -7.59 36.73 0.32
CA GLY A 137 -7.87 36.66 1.75
C GLY A 137 -7.09 37.70 2.54
N THR A 138 -7.35 37.79 3.84
CA THR A 138 -6.67 38.73 4.75
C THR A 138 -5.19 38.35 4.85
N THR A 139 -4.32 39.32 4.56
CA THR A 139 -2.87 39.15 4.49
C THR A 139 -2.28 38.96 5.88
N LEU A 140 -1.61 37.82 6.13
CA LEU A 140 -0.90 37.58 7.38
C LEU A 140 0.56 38.04 7.31
N VAL A 141 1.25 37.69 6.22
CA VAL A 141 2.67 38.02 5.98
C VAL A 141 2.88 38.35 4.51
N THR A 142 3.44 39.52 4.23
CA THR A 142 3.90 39.92 2.90
C THR A 142 5.31 39.39 2.67
N LEU A 143 5.48 38.41 1.77
CA LEU A 143 6.79 37.81 1.48
C LEU A 143 7.62 38.67 0.52
N ILE A 144 7.00 39.16 -0.56
CA ILE A 144 7.68 39.92 -1.62
C ILE A 144 6.69 40.96 -2.20
N ASN A 145 7.04 42.24 -2.14
CA ASN A 145 6.38 43.30 -2.89
C ASN A 145 7.04 43.39 -4.28
N PHE A 146 6.33 42.99 -5.33
CA PHE A 146 6.84 43.08 -6.70
C PHE A 146 6.71 44.48 -7.30
N GLY A 147 5.98 45.40 -6.66
CA GLY A 147 5.80 46.79 -7.12
C GLY A 147 4.96 46.93 -8.41
N HIS A 148 5.01 45.96 -9.30
CA HIS A 148 4.24 45.87 -10.54
C HIS A 148 3.60 44.49 -10.69
N LYS A 149 2.46 44.44 -11.40
CA LYS A 149 1.85 43.18 -11.87
C LYS A 149 2.78 42.56 -12.90
N VAL A 150 3.48 41.50 -12.54
CA VAL A 150 4.37 40.80 -13.48
C VAL A 150 3.51 39.83 -14.30
N HIS A 151 3.34 40.12 -15.58
CA HIS A 151 2.70 39.23 -16.54
C HIS A 151 3.77 38.30 -17.14
N LEU A 152 3.79 37.04 -16.70
CA LEU A 152 4.64 35.99 -17.29
C LEU A 152 3.71 35.05 -18.09
N GLY A 153 3.39 35.44 -19.33
CA GLY A 153 2.48 34.70 -20.20
C GLY A 153 1.05 34.62 -19.63
N PRO A 154 0.36 33.46 -19.68
CA PRO A 154 -1.00 33.32 -19.15
C PRO A 154 -1.08 33.34 -17.60
N LEU A 155 0.05 33.45 -16.89
CA LEU A 155 0.08 33.63 -15.44
C LEU A 155 0.18 35.12 -15.07
N ILE A 156 -0.85 35.63 -14.40
CA ILE A 156 -0.89 36.98 -13.83
C ILE A 156 -0.44 36.89 -12.37
N PHE A 157 0.78 37.32 -12.07
CA PHE A 157 1.25 37.39 -10.68
C PHE A 157 0.73 38.67 -10.02
N PRO A 158 0.08 38.59 -8.83
CA PRO A 158 -0.31 39.77 -8.07
C PRO A 158 0.92 40.55 -7.60
N SER A 159 0.76 41.86 -7.40
CA SER A 159 1.83 42.79 -7.02
C SER A 159 2.46 42.50 -5.66
N VAL A 160 1.83 41.65 -4.84
CA VAL A 160 2.36 41.21 -3.55
C VAL A 160 2.11 39.72 -3.37
N LEU A 161 3.17 38.94 -3.14
CA LEU A 161 3.05 37.55 -2.73
C LEU A 161 2.79 37.52 -1.22
N THR A 162 1.54 37.29 -0.81
CA THR A 162 1.17 37.22 0.62
C THR A 162 0.67 35.83 0.99
N ILE A 163 1.01 35.39 2.20
CA ILE A 163 0.38 34.25 2.87
C ILE A 163 -0.95 34.73 3.46
N THR A 164 -2.05 34.06 3.13
CA THR A 164 -3.40 34.41 3.65
C THR A 164 -3.78 33.52 4.84
N SER A 165 -4.46 34.08 5.85
CA SER A 165 -4.99 33.31 7.00
C SER A 165 -5.91 32.18 6.55
N GLN A 166 -6.74 32.48 5.54
CA GLN A 166 -7.70 31.57 4.94
C GLN A 166 -6.99 30.45 4.17
N GLY A 167 -5.86 30.75 3.52
CA GLY A 167 -5.03 29.77 2.83
C GLY A 167 -4.35 28.80 3.79
N VAL A 168 -3.81 29.31 4.92
CA VAL A 168 -3.17 28.47 5.95
C VAL A 168 -4.18 27.59 6.68
N SER A 169 -5.31 28.15 7.13
CA SER A 169 -6.37 27.38 7.80
C SER A 169 -6.96 26.29 6.88
N GLY A 170 -7.21 26.63 5.61
CA GLY A 170 -7.61 25.65 4.59
C GLY A 170 -6.55 24.57 4.36
N ALA A 171 -5.27 24.94 4.32
CA ALA A 171 -4.19 23.98 4.16
C ALA A 171 -4.08 23.00 5.33
N VAL A 172 -4.15 23.50 6.56
CA VAL A 172 -4.14 22.67 7.77
C VAL A 172 -5.34 21.72 7.78
N LEU A 173 -6.53 22.23 7.48
CA LEU A 173 -7.75 21.41 7.40
C LEU A 173 -7.57 20.28 6.38
N LEU A 174 -7.08 20.57 5.18
CA LEU A 174 -6.87 19.55 4.14
C LEU A 174 -5.81 18.52 4.55
N ILE A 175 -4.70 18.94 5.14
CA ILE A 175 -3.64 18.02 5.60
C ILE A 175 -4.19 17.08 6.66
N VAL A 176 -4.92 17.60 7.66
CA VAL A 176 -5.52 16.78 8.71
C VAL A 176 -6.60 15.86 8.13
N ARG A 177 -7.46 16.36 7.23
CA ARG A 177 -8.53 15.57 6.59
C ARG A 177 -7.98 14.39 5.80
N VAL A 178 -6.94 14.63 4.99
CA VAL A 178 -6.30 13.55 4.24
C VAL A 178 -5.57 12.60 5.20
N GLY A 179 -4.94 13.12 6.26
CA GLY A 179 -4.37 12.31 7.33
C GLY A 179 -5.37 11.33 7.94
N VAL A 180 -6.55 11.81 8.36
CA VAL A 180 -7.62 11.01 8.97
C VAL A 180 -8.18 9.97 8.00
N THR A 181 -8.51 10.37 6.77
CA THR A 181 -9.11 9.46 5.78
C THR A 181 -8.15 8.33 5.38
N VAL A 182 -6.88 8.65 5.12
CA VAL A 182 -5.84 7.64 4.82
C VAL A 182 -5.59 6.74 6.02
N SER A 183 -5.61 7.29 7.24
CA SER A 183 -5.52 6.55 8.48
C SER A 183 -6.61 5.49 8.65
N LEU A 184 -7.88 5.89 8.47
CA LEU A 184 -9.02 4.98 8.53
C LEU A 184 -8.94 3.90 7.46
N ALA A 185 -8.65 4.30 6.21
CA ALA A 185 -8.48 3.37 5.10
C ALA A 185 -7.37 2.34 5.37
N PHE A 186 -6.23 2.78 5.88
CA PHE A 186 -5.12 1.89 6.20
C PHE A 186 -5.45 0.93 7.35
N LEU A 187 -6.08 1.42 8.43
CA LEU A 187 -6.47 0.59 9.57
C LEU A 187 -7.46 -0.52 9.16
N PHE A 188 -8.47 -0.17 8.39
CA PHE A 188 -9.50 -1.12 7.99
C PHE A 188 -8.98 -2.10 6.94
N THR A 189 -8.13 -1.65 6.01
CA THR A 189 -7.50 -2.53 5.02
C THR A 189 -6.53 -3.52 5.67
N THR A 190 -5.75 -3.08 6.66
CA THR A 190 -4.79 -3.97 7.36
C THR A 190 -5.45 -4.96 8.32
N THR A 191 -6.64 -4.65 8.84
CA THR A 191 -7.39 -5.55 9.74
C THR A 191 -8.37 -6.46 9.01
N THR A 192 -8.44 -6.41 7.68
CA THR A 192 -9.41 -7.18 6.87
C THR A 192 -8.69 -8.03 5.85
N ARG A 193 -8.97 -9.32 5.83
CA ARG A 193 -8.40 -10.24 4.84
C ARG A 193 -8.88 -9.89 3.44
N TRP A 194 -8.00 -9.99 2.44
CA TRP A 194 -8.34 -9.66 1.05
C TRP A 194 -9.53 -10.48 0.54
N ALA A 195 -9.52 -11.80 0.80
CA ALA A 195 -10.62 -12.69 0.43
C ALA A 195 -11.95 -12.31 1.12
N ASN A 196 -11.89 -11.79 2.34
CA ASN A 196 -13.07 -11.36 3.10
C ASN A 196 -13.59 -10.01 2.60
N LEU A 197 -12.70 -9.11 2.18
CA LEU A 197 -13.04 -7.83 1.56
C LEU A 197 -13.77 -8.04 0.22
N LEU A 198 -13.25 -8.89 -0.67
CA LEU A 198 -13.90 -9.22 -1.94
C LEU A 198 -15.29 -9.83 -1.74
N LYS A 199 -15.46 -10.65 -0.70
CA LYS A 199 -16.77 -11.21 -0.34
C LYS A 199 -17.72 -10.17 0.26
N ALA A 200 -17.22 -9.19 1.02
CA ALA A 200 -18.03 -8.08 1.52
C ALA A 200 -18.54 -7.22 0.35
N LEU A 201 -17.67 -6.94 -0.61
CA LEU A 201 -17.98 -6.22 -1.84
C LEU A 201 -19.07 -6.93 -2.68
N ARG A 202 -19.15 -8.26 -2.64
CA ARG A 202 -20.24 -9.04 -3.26
C ARG A 202 -21.63 -8.69 -2.75
N VAL A 203 -21.72 -8.33 -1.47
CA VAL A 203 -22.99 -7.96 -0.85
C VAL A 203 -23.33 -6.49 -1.11
N LEU A 204 -22.33 -5.66 -1.40
CA LEU A 204 -22.45 -4.23 -1.68
C LEU A 204 -22.68 -3.93 -3.17
N LEU A 205 -23.47 -4.77 -3.85
CA LEU A 205 -23.94 -4.60 -5.24
C LEU A 205 -22.92 -4.75 -6.38
N LEU A 206 -21.68 -5.19 -6.13
CA LEU A 206 -20.75 -5.45 -7.24
C LEU A 206 -21.16 -6.71 -8.03
N PRO A 207 -21.21 -6.65 -9.38
CA PRO A 207 -21.54 -7.81 -10.21
C PRO A 207 -20.59 -8.98 -9.95
N LYS A 208 -21.16 -10.19 -9.88
CA LYS A 208 -20.44 -11.41 -9.51
C LYS A 208 -19.17 -11.64 -10.35
N ILE A 209 -19.25 -11.33 -11.65
CA ILE A 209 -18.14 -11.49 -12.60
C ILE A 209 -16.86 -10.75 -12.17
N PHE A 210 -16.97 -9.52 -11.67
CA PHE A 210 -15.79 -8.76 -11.23
C PHE A 210 -15.12 -9.43 -10.03
N ILE A 211 -15.93 -9.98 -9.13
CA ILE A 211 -15.45 -10.57 -7.88
C ILE A 211 -14.76 -11.90 -8.17
N THR A 212 -15.35 -12.72 -9.04
CA THR A 212 -14.73 -13.98 -9.47
C THR A 212 -13.42 -13.72 -10.21
N THR A 213 -13.37 -12.72 -11.09
CA THR A 213 -12.15 -12.32 -11.79
C THR A 213 -11.08 -11.82 -10.81
N LEU A 214 -11.43 -10.99 -9.84
CA LEU A 214 -10.50 -10.51 -8.81
C LEU A 214 -10.01 -11.63 -7.88
N GLU A 215 -10.87 -12.57 -7.52
CA GLU A 215 -10.53 -13.73 -6.68
C GLU A 215 -9.55 -14.66 -7.40
N MET A 216 -9.76 -14.91 -8.69
CA MET A 216 -8.84 -15.67 -9.54
C MET A 216 -7.52 -14.92 -9.78
N CYS A 217 -7.59 -13.61 -10.03
CA CYS A 217 -6.41 -12.76 -10.15
C CYS A 217 -5.54 -12.82 -8.89
N TYR A 218 -6.14 -12.69 -7.69
CA TYR A 218 -5.41 -12.81 -6.43
C TYR A 218 -4.72 -14.17 -6.29
N ARG A 219 -5.40 -15.27 -6.62
CA ARG A 219 -4.79 -16.61 -6.63
C ARG A 219 -3.63 -16.72 -7.63
N TYR A 220 -3.81 -16.19 -8.84
CA TYR A 220 -2.79 -16.25 -9.89
C TYR A 220 -1.56 -15.39 -9.58
N ILE A 221 -1.71 -14.26 -8.87
CA ILE A 221 -0.58 -13.43 -8.45
C ILE A 221 0.46 -14.26 -7.67
N PHE A 222 0.05 -15.06 -6.69
CA PHE A 222 1.00 -15.87 -5.92
C PHE A 222 1.65 -16.99 -6.74
N ILE A 223 0.88 -17.63 -7.63
CA ILE A 223 1.40 -18.67 -8.52
C ILE A 223 2.44 -18.08 -9.48
N LEU A 224 2.11 -16.95 -10.11
CA LEU A 224 3.01 -16.26 -11.03
C LEU A 224 4.24 -15.68 -10.32
N LEU A 225 4.12 -15.25 -9.06
CA LEU A 225 5.25 -14.80 -8.25
C LEU A 225 6.24 -15.94 -7.96
N ASN A 226 5.75 -17.16 -7.69
CA ASN A 226 6.60 -18.33 -7.52
C ASN A 226 7.32 -18.68 -8.83
N ILE A 227 6.59 -18.76 -9.95
CA ILE A 227 7.17 -19.01 -11.28
C ILE A 227 8.24 -17.97 -11.63
N THR A 228 7.96 -16.70 -11.34
CA THR A 228 8.91 -15.60 -11.56
C THR A 228 10.16 -15.80 -10.70
N THR A 229 9.99 -16.11 -9.41
CA THR A 229 11.11 -16.36 -8.50
C THR A 229 11.99 -17.50 -9.02
N ASP A 230 11.40 -18.60 -9.47
CA ASP A 230 12.12 -19.74 -10.06
C ASP A 230 12.88 -19.35 -11.32
N MET A 231 12.30 -18.54 -12.21
CA MET A 231 12.98 -18.02 -13.40
C MET A 231 14.23 -17.21 -13.05
N PHE A 232 14.12 -16.31 -12.06
CA PHE A 232 15.25 -15.48 -11.63
C PHE A 232 16.33 -16.30 -10.91
N VAL A 233 15.95 -17.28 -10.09
CA VAL A 233 16.89 -18.19 -9.43
C VAL A 233 17.61 -19.04 -10.48
N ALA A 234 16.89 -19.63 -11.44
CA ALA A 234 17.47 -20.41 -12.53
C ALA A 234 18.46 -19.58 -13.38
N ARG A 235 18.15 -18.31 -13.65
CA ARG A 235 19.08 -17.40 -14.33
C ARG A 235 20.34 -17.18 -13.50
N LYS A 236 20.20 -16.91 -12.21
CA LYS A 236 21.34 -16.71 -11.29
C LYS A 236 22.23 -17.96 -11.20
N SER A 237 21.66 -19.16 -11.22
CA SER A 237 22.44 -20.41 -11.19
C SER A 237 23.22 -20.69 -12.47
N ARG A 238 22.76 -20.18 -13.63
CA ARG A 238 23.45 -20.35 -14.93
C ARG A 238 24.54 -19.30 -15.19
N THR A 239 24.50 -18.17 -14.48
CA THR A 239 25.38 -17.03 -14.76
C THR A 239 26.28 -16.74 -13.56
N PHE A 240 27.56 -17.12 -13.68
CA PHE A 240 28.59 -16.90 -12.65
C PHE A 240 29.20 -15.48 -12.68
N SER A 241 29.01 -14.73 -13.77
CA SER A 241 29.62 -13.41 -13.97
C SER A 241 28.61 -12.26 -13.84
N LYS A 242 29.07 -11.03 -13.66
CA LYS A 242 28.17 -9.87 -13.52
C LYS A 242 27.45 -9.59 -14.84
N ASP A 243 26.12 -9.65 -14.82
CA ASP A 243 25.31 -9.20 -15.96
C ASP A 243 25.53 -7.70 -16.21
N SER A 244 25.74 -7.35 -17.48
CA SER A 244 25.62 -5.95 -17.91
C SER A 244 24.18 -5.48 -17.72
N SER A 245 23.98 -4.19 -17.42
CA SER A 245 22.63 -3.61 -17.27
C SER A 245 21.76 -3.83 -18.52
N LYS A 246 22.36 -3.94 -19.71
CA LYS A 246 21.67 -4.24 -20.97
C LYS A 246 21.16 -5.69 -21.01
N GLU A 247 21.98 -6.65 -20.62
CA GLU A 247 21.62 -8.08 -20.57
C GLU A 247 20.54 -8.35 -19.53
N GLY A 248 20.64 -7.71 -18.36
CA GLY A 248 19.61 -7.79 -17.33
C GLY A 248 18.24 -7.30 -17.81
N ARG A 249 18.21 -6.19 -18.57
CA ARG A 249 16.96 -5.69 -19.18
C ARG A 249 16.41 -6.66 -20.24
N HIS A 250 17.28 -7.20 -21.09
CA HIS A 250 16.87 -8.16 -22.12
C HIS A 250 16.29 -9.44 -21.49
N PHE A 251 16.93 -9.96 -20.43
CA PHE A 251 16.40 -11.09 -19.66
C PHE A 251 15.03 -10.79 -19.09
N VAL A 252 14.82 -9.61 -18.47
CA VAL A 252 13.52 -9.24 -17.91
C VAL A 252 12.44 -9.16 -19.01
N SER A 253 12.77 -8.60 -20.18
CA SER A 253 11.85 -8.59 -21.33
C SER A 253 11.42 -10.01 -21.73
N ASN A 254 12.38 -10.93 -21.84
CA ASN A 254 12.10 -12.33 -22.18
C ASN A 254 11.31 -13.04 -21.08
N ALA A 255 11.61 -12.76 -19.81
CA ALA A 255 10.90 -13.30 -18.66
C ALA A 255 9.44 -12.84 -18.65
N ILE A 256 9.16 -11.56 -18.95
CA ILE A 256 7.79 -11.04 -19.06
C ILE A 256 7.03 -11.77 -20.17
N GLY A 257 7.62 -11.92 -21.36
CA GLY A 257 6.99 -12.65 -22.47
C GLY A 257 6.71 -14.12 -22.13
N SER A 258 7.68 -14.80 -21.51
CA SER A 258 7.49 -16.19 -21.05
C SER A 258 6.43 -16.31 -19.97
N LEU A 259 6.39 -15.37 -19.02
CA LEU A 259 5.40 -15.34 -17.95
C LEU A 259 3.98 -15.13 -18.48
N PHE A 260 3.82 -14.27 -19.50
CA PHE A 260 2.53 -14.05 -20.17
C PHE A 260 2.02 -15.33 -20.85
N GLY A 261 2.89 -16.03 -21.59
CA GLY A 261 2.52 -17.32 -22.19
C GLY A 261 2.11 -18.36 -21.14
N LYS A 262 2.85 -18.42 -20.02
CA LYS A 262 2.51 -19.29 -18.88
C LYS A 262 1.20 -18.91 -18.20
N SER A 263 0.90 -17.62 -18.02
CA SER A 263 -0.34 -17.19 -17.40
C SER A 263 -1.56 -17.52 -18.26
N TYR A 264 -1.43 -17.41 -19.59
CA TYR A 264 -2.48 -17.80 -20.53
C TYR A 264 -2.74 -19.32 -20.48
N ALA A 265 -1.70 -20.14 -20.58
CA ALA A 265 -1.83 -21.59 -20.48
C ALA A 265 -2.45 -22.02 -19.14
N LEU A 266 -2.00 -21.41 -18.03
CA LEU A 266 -2.57 -21.65 -16.70
C LEU A 266 -4.06 -21.29 -16.63
N SER A 267 -4.49 -20.18 -17.25
CA SER A 267 -5.91 -19.81 -17.26
C SER A 267 -6.78 -20.83 -17.98
N GLU A 268 -6.32 -21.38 -19.11
CA GLU A 268 -7.02 -22.41 -19.86
C GLU A 268 -7.09 -23.74 -19.08
N GLU A 269 -5.97 -24.17 -18.49
CA GLU A 269 -5.92 -25.40 -17.68
C GLU A 269 -6.86 -25.33 -16.47
N VAL A 270 -6.84 -24.20 -15.75
CA VAL A 270 -7.70 -24.00 -14.59
C VAL A 270 -9.16 -23.89 -15.00
N TYR A 271 -9.46 -23.22 -16.11
CA TYR A 271 -10.83 -23.14 -16.64
C TYR A 271 -11.35 -24.52 -17.07
N GLY A 272 -10.54 -25.32 -17.77
CA GLY A 272 -10.86 -26.70 -18.12
C GLY A 272 -11.13 -27.56 -16.87
N ALA A 273 -10.28 -27.43 -15.83
CA ALA A 273 -10.49 -28.12 -14.56
C ALA A 273 -11.75 -27.66 -13.81
N MET A 274 -12.14 -26.39 -13.95
CA MET A 274 -13.40 -25.87 -13.40
C MET A 274 -14.60 -26.49 -14.11
N LEU A 275 -14.60 -26.54 -15.44
CA LEU A 275 -15.67 -27.16 -16.23
C LEU A 275 -15.84 -28.64 -15.88
N SER A 276 -14.75 -29.40 -15.75
CA SER A 276 -14.77 -30.81 -15.34
C SER A 276 -15.35 -31.03 -13.94
N ARG A 277 -15.30 -30.03 -13.06
CA ARG A 277 -15.93 -30.06 -11.72
C ARG A 277 -17.38 -29.53 -11.70
N GLY A 278 -17.95 -29.26 -12.88
CA GLY A 278 -19.33 -28.78 -13.01
C GLY A 278 -19.50 -27.28 -12.78
N TYR A 279 -18.48 -26.47 -13.11
CA TYR A 279 -18.59 -25.02 -13.02
C TYR A 279 -19.67 -24.46 -13.95
N LYS A 280 -20.70 -23.83 -13.38
CA LYS A 280 -21.85 -23.26 -14.11
C LYS A 280 -21.75 -21.74 -14.32
N GLY A 281 -20.55 -21.17 -14.24
CA GLY A 281 -20.33 -19.72 -14.32
C GLY A 281 -20.32 -18.99 -12.97
N GLU A 282 -20.63 -19.68 -11.86
CA GLU A 282 -20.54 -19.11 -10.51
C GLU A 282 -19.76 -20.02 -9.55
N PRO A 283 -18.70 -19.52 -8.87
CA PRO A 283 -18.00 -20.30 -7.87
C PRO A 283 -18.79 -20.35 -6.56
N VAL A 284 -18.94 -21.56 -6.04
CA VAL A 284 -19.62 -21.82 -4.77
C VAL A 284 -18.70 -21.45 -3.60
N ILE A 285 -19.14 -20.51 -2.76
CA ILE A 285 -18.41 -20.11 -1.55
C ILE A 285 -18.90 -20.92 -0.35
N MET A 286 -17.98 -21.62 0.33
CA MET A 286 -18.31 -22.40 1.53
C MET A 286 -18.42 -21.56 2.82
N ASN A 287 -17.80 -20.37 2.87
CA ASN A 287 -17.84 -19.53 4.07
C ASN A 287 -19.11 -18.67 4.11
N ARG A 288 -20.05 -19.00 5.01
CA ARG A 288 -21.25 -18.18 5.27
C ARG A 288 -20.93 -17.16 6.36
N PHE A 289 -21.22 -15.89 6.10
CA PHE A 289 -21.12 -14.84 7.11
C PHE A 289 -22.19 -15.04 8.17
N ARG A 290 -21.85 -14.80 9.43
CA ARG A 290 -22.77 -14.88 10.57
C ARG A 290 -22.77 -13.54 11.25
N PHE A 291 -23.90 -12.84 11.17
CA PHE A 291 -24.10 -11.58 11.86
C PHE A 291 -24.08 -11.83 13.37
N THR A 292 -23.15 -11.23 14.09
CA THR A 292 -23.01 -11.39 15.55
C THR A 292 -23.56 -10.19 16.32
N LEU A 293 -23.73 -10.30 17.64
CA LEU A 293 -24.12 -9.15 18.46
C LEU A 293 -23.03 -8.06 18.52
N LEU A 294 -21.76 -8.46 18.41
CA LEU A 294 -20.62 -7.52 18.37
C LEU A 294 -20.69 -6.59 17.15
N ASP A 295 -21.15 -7.14 16.03
CA ASP A 295 -21.33 -6.43 14.78
C ASP A 295 -22.37 -5.31 14.88
N LEU A 296 -23.47 -5.59 15.59
CA LEU A 296 -24.52 -4.60 15.88
C LEU A 296 -24.02 -3.52 16.83
N GLN A 297 -23.33 -3.90 17.91
CA GLN A 297 -22.73 -2.94 18.86
C GLN A 297 -21.73 -2.01 18.17
N TRP A 298 -20.89 -2.56 17.29
CA TRP A 298 -19.96 -1.78 16.49
C TRP A 298 -20.68 -0.78 15.58
N PHE A 299 -21.69 -1.24 14.84
CA PHE A 299 -22.43 -0.37 13.92
C PHE A 299 -23.14 0.78 14.65
N LEU A 300 -23.75 0.50 15.81
CA LEU A 300 -24.31 1.54 16.67
C LEU A 300 -23.25 2.53 17.17
N GLY A 301 -22.07 2.03 17.59
CA GLY A 301 -20.96 2.88 17.99
C GLY A 301 -20.48 3.82 16.88
N VAL A 302 -20.47 3.35 15.62
CA VAL A 302 -20.15 4.18 14.45
C VAL A 302 -21.21 5.26 14.25
N ILE A 303 -22.50 4.91 14.31
CA ILE A 303 -23.59 5.90 14.19
C ILE A 303 -23.49 6.97 15.27
N ILE A 304 -23.24 6.58 16.52
CA ILE A 304 -23.05 7.53 17.64
C ILE A 304 -21.85 8.45 17.38
N CYS A 305 -20.72 7.91 16.90
CA CYS A 305 -19.56 8.74 16.54
C CYS A 305 -19.90 9.76 15.45
N VAL A 306 -20.67 9.36 14.43
CA VAL A 306 -21.09 10.26 13.34
C VAL A 306 -21.99 11.36 13.86
N LEU A 307 -23.01 11.02 14.66
CA LEU A 307 -23.90 11.99 15.27
C LEU A 307 -23.16 12.95 16.20
N ALA A 308 -22.22 12.45 17.00
CA ALA A 308 -21.38 13.28 17.86
C ALA A 308 -20.48 14.23 17.05
N ALA A 309 -19.95 13.77 15.91
CA ALA A 309 -19.10 14.59 15.06
C ALA A 309 -19.90 15.71 14.37
N PHE A 310 -21.10 15.42 13.84
CA PHE A 310 -21.98 16.45 13.27
C PHE A 310 -22.56 17.38 14.35
N GLY A 311 -22.95 16.85 15.52
CA GLY A 311 -23.39 17.66 16.64
C GLY A 311 -22.29 18.61 17.14
N GLY A 312 -21.06 18.12 17.23
CA GLY A 312 -19.89 18.93 17.54
C GLY A 312 -19.62 20.01 16.48
N GLU A 313 -19.86 19.72 15.20
CA GLU A 313 -19.68 20.70 14.11
C GLU A 313 -20.72 21.82 14.20
N ILE A 314 -21.96 21.50 14.58
CA ILE A 314 -23.02 22.50 14.79
C ILE A 314 -22.72 23.36 16.03
N ILE A 315 -22.19 22.77 17.11
CA ILE A 315 -21.93 23.47 18.38
C ILE A 315 -20.68 24.36 18.29
N LEU A 316 -19.63 23.89 17.59
CA LEU A 316 -18.37 24.60 17.41
C LEU A 316 -18.32 25.43 16.12
N GLY A 317 -19.44 25.51 15.40
CA GLY A 317 -19.62 26.23 14.14
C GLY A 317 -19.63 27.74 14.34
#